data_AF-A0A7X6P1W1-F1
#
_entry.id   AF-A0A7X6P1W1-F1
#
_cell.length_a   1.000
_cell.length_b   1.000
_cell.length_c   1.000
_cell.angle_alpha   90.00
_cell.angle_beta   90.00
_cell.angle_gamma   90.00
#
_symmetry.space_group_name_H-M   'P 1'
#
loop_
_entity.id
_entity.type
_entity.pdbx_description
1 polymer ?
#
loop_
_entity_poly.entity_id
_entity_poly.type
_entity_poly.pdbx_seq_one_letter_code
_entity_poly.pdbx_strand_id
1 'polypeptide(L)'
;MTIEALTELEPGMAILAGGDRIIRVTPELADAWKPGDRITVAGDVVLHIPAAEAATAARAVGAAAEAFVKMGSVTDEQISAFFEAFARRLEDDATFAPIASANAADVEAARARGRSTTRLVLSDAMRADMADGLRTWAAAASGRGAVIETVEHEGWTVELRRAGLGVVGFVFEGRPNVFADACGVIRSGNTVVFRIGSDALGTAQAIVA
;
A
#
# COMPACT_ATOMS: atom_id res chain seq x y z
N MET A 1 28.88 20.41 9.07
CA MET A 1 27.47 20.87 9.08
C MET A 1 26.77 20.09 10.17
N THR A 2 26.18 20.77 11.14
CA THR A 2 25.41 20.14 12.21
C THR A 2 23.93 20.22 11.80
N ILE A 3 23.21 19.10 11.91
CA ILE A 3 21.77 19.05 11.63
C ILE A 3 21.08 18.90 12.98
N GLU A 4 20.21 19.85 13.30
CA GLU A 4 19.42 19.85 14.52
C GLU A 4 17.94 19.62 14.18
N ALA A 5 17.22 18.99 15.10
CA ALA A 5 15.78 18.81 14.93
C ALA A 5 15.07 20.16 15.13
N LEU A 6 14.06 20.43 14.29
CA LEU A 6 13.18 21.56 14.50
C LEU A 6 12.38 21.36 15.79
N THR A 7 12.47 22.28 16.74
CA THR A 7 11.78 22.22 18.03
C THR A 7 10.59 23.17 18.12
N GLU A 8 10.56 24.20 17.28
CA GLU A 8 9.52 25.24 17.26
C GLU A 8 9.24 25.65 15.82
N LEU A 9 7.99 26.02 15.53
CA LEU A 9 7.55 26.52 14.23
C LEU A 9 6.63 27.73 14.43
N GLU A 10 7.12 28.92 14.10
CA GLU A 10 6.43 30.19 14.31
C GLU A 10 5.79 30.73 13.02
N PRO A 11 4.68 31.47 13.11
CA PRO A 11 4.10 32.15 11.96
C PRO A 11 5.10 33.09 11.27
N GLY A 12 5.17 33.03 9.94
CA GLY A 12 6.05 33.86 9.12
C GLY A 12 7.46 33.30 8.91
N MET A 13 7.86 32.24 9.63
CA MET A 13 9.12 31.53 9.40
C MET A 13 9.25 31.09 7.94
N ALA A 14 10.47 31.20 7.40
CA ALA A 14 10.78 30.89 6.01
C ALA A 14 11.13 29.41 5.85
N ILE A 15 10.40 28.70 4.99
CA ILE A 15 10.68 27.34 4.55
C ILE A 15 11.21 27.39 3.12
N LEU A 16 12.40 26.83 2.89
CA LEU A 16 12.97 26.70 1.55
C LEU A 16 12.17 25.67 0.73
N ALA A 17 11.76 26.07 -0.47
CA ALA A 17 10.95 25.29 -1.38
C ALA A 17 11.65 25.21 -2.75
N GLY A 18 11.93 24.01 -3.25
CA GLY A 18 12.56 23.83 -4.57
C GLY A 18 14.00 24.36 -4.70
N GLY A 19 14.63 24.77 -3.60
CA GLY A 19 16.02 25.25 -3.57
C GLY A 19 16.20 26.75 -3.84
N ASP A 20 15.19 27.43 -4.37
CA ASP A 20 15.27 28.84 -4.79
C ASP A 20 14.07 29.71 -4.36
N ARG A 21 13.04 29.12 -3.73
CA ARG A 21 11.84 29.82 -3.27
C ARG A 21 11.66 29.72 -1.76
N ILE A 22 10.95 30.68 -1.19
CA ILE A 22 10.58 30.70 0.23
C ILE A 22 9.07 30.63 0.37
N ILE A 23 8.58 29.70 1.17
CA ILE A 23 7.19 29.66 1.65
C ILE A 23 7.19 30.11 3.11
N ARG A 24 6.21 30.94 3.49
CA ARG A 24 6.06 31.39 4.88
C ARG A 24 5.09 30.50 5.64
N VAL A 25 5.47 30.09 6.84
CA VAL A 25 4.61 29.35 7.77
C VAL A 25 3.37 30.18 8.08
N THR A 26 2.18 29.58 7.97
CA THR A 26 0.92 30.22 8.35
C THR A 26 0.64 30.00 9.84
N PRO A 27 -0.19 30.84 10.49
CA PRO A 27 -0.60 30.63 11.88
C PRO A 27 -1.19 29.24 12.12
N GLU A 28 -2.02 28.75 11.20
CA GLU A 28 -2.70 27.46 11.33
C GLU A 28 -1.71 26.29 11.33
N LEU A 29 -0.65 26.38 10.51
CA LEU A 29 0.42 25.38 10.47
C LEU A 29 1.27 25.41 11.73
N ALA A 30 1.60 26.61 12.23
CA ALA A 30 2.34 26.79 13.48
C ALA A 30 1.58 26.19 14.67
N ASP A 31 0.28 26.47 14.77
CA ASP A 31 -0.58 25.98 15.85
C ASP A 31 -0.79 24.46 15.80
N ALA A 32 -0.84 23.87 14.60
CA ALA A 32 -1.03 22.44 14.43
C ALA A 32 0.25 21.63 14.67
N TRP A 33 1.43 22.22 14.44
CA TRP A 33 2.70 21.52 14.47
C TRP A 33 3.15 21.19 15.90
N LYS A 34 3.73 20.00 16.07
CA LYS A 34 4.32 19.55 17.34
C LYS A 34 5.74 19.01 17.13
N PRO A 35 6.61 19.08 18.14
CA PRO A 35 7.92 18.45 18.07
C PRO A 35 7.84 16.98 17.65
N GLY A 36 8.60 16.63 16.60
CA GLY A 36 8.61 15.31 15.98
C GLY A 36 7.76 15.19 14.72
N ASP A 37 6.85 16.14 14.47
CA ASP A 37 6.15 16.24 13.19
C ASP A 37 7.12 16.63 12.08
N ARG A 38 6.77 16.28 10.83
CA ARG A 38 7.58 16.59 9.66
C ARG A 38 6.88 17.64 8.81
N ILE A 39 7.69 18.52 8.24
CA ILE A 39 7.26 19.43 7.19
C ILE A 39 8.03 19.10 5.92
N THR A 40 7.28 18.87 4.85
CA THR A 40 7.85 18.66 3.51
C THR A 40 7.22 19.66 2.55
N VAL A 41 7.96 20.06 1.52
CA VAL A 41 7.41 20.84 0.42
C VAL A 41 7.30 19.96 -0.81
N ALA A 42 6.09 19.85 -1.36
CA ALA A 42 5.82 19.15 -2.60
C ALA A 42 5.33 20.18 -3.63
N GLY A 43 6.21 20.61 -4.53
CA GLY A 43 5.93 21.68 -5.48
C GLY A 43 5.83 23.04 -4.80
N ASP A 44 4.62 23.54 -4.65
CA ASP A 44 4.24 24.78 -3.95
C ASP A 44 3.42 24.52 -2.68
N VAL A 45 3.15 23.26 -2.34
CA VAL A 45 2.35 22.87 -1.18
C VAL A 45 3.25 22.49 -0.01
N VAL A 46 2.97 23.06 1.15
CA VAL A 46 3.56 22.62 2.43
C VAL A 46 2.70 21.51 3.00
N LEU A 47 3.32 20.34 3.21
CA LEU A 47 2.70 19.19 3.84
C LEU A 47 3.16 19.09 5.29
N HIS A 48 2.20 19.17 6.20
CA HIS A 48 2.38 18.82 7.61
C HIS A 48 2.07 17.34 7.80
N ILE A 49 3.04 16.59 8.29
CA ILE A 49 2.90 15.15 8.54
C ILE A 49 3.07 14.92 10.04
N PRO A 50 1.99 14.62 10.77
CA PRO A 50 2.06 14.31 12.18
C PRO A 50 3.01 13.12 12.46
N ALA A 51 3.73 13.18 13.57
CA ALA A 51 4.71 12.16 13.97
C ALA A 51 4.09 10.76 14.02
N ALA A 52 2.85 10.65 14.51
CA ALA A 52 2.11 9.40 14.59
C ALA A 52 1.84 8.79 13.20
N GLU A 53 1.45 9.62 12.22
CA GLU A 53 1.20 9.18 10.84
C GLU A 53 2.49 8.74 10.15
N ALA A 54 3.56 9.53 10.31
CA ALA A 54 4.89 9.17 9.82
C ALA A 54 5.38 7.84 10.40
N ALA A 55 5.15 7.62 11.70
CA ALA A 55 5.53 6.37 12.37
C ALA A 55 4.69 5.18 11.86
N THR A 56 3.39 5.36 11.62
CA THR A 56 2.53 4.32 11.05
C THR A 56 2.99 3.92 9.65
N ALA A 57 3.24 4.89 8.77
CA ALA A 57 3.77 4.62 7.44
C ALA A 57 5.14 3.93 7.49
N ALA A 58 6.05 4.41 8.35
CA ALA A 58 7.38 3.82 8.51
C ALA A 58 7.33 2.36 8.98
N ARG A 59 6.45 2.02 9.94
CA ARG A 59 6.26 0.63 10.39
C ARG A 59 5.72 -0.27 9.27
N ALA A 60 4.71 0.19 8.53
CA ALA A 60 4.12 -0.59 7.44
C ALA A 60 5.14 -0.83 6.31
N VAL A 61 5.85 0.21 5.89
CA VAL A 61 6.90 0.10 4.86
C VAL A 61 8.07 -0.76 5.34
N GLY A 62 8.49 -0.61 6.61
CA GLY A 62 9.54 -1.44 7.21
C GLY A 62 9.17 -2.93 7.19
N ALA A 63 7.97 -3.28 7.65
CA ALA A 63 7.48 -4.66 7.62
C ALA A 63 7.41 -5.23 6.19
N ALA A 64 6.95 -4.43 5.22
CA ALA A 64 6.91 -4.85 3.83
C ALA A 64 8.32 -5.02 3.21
N ALA A 65 9.28 -4.18 3.60
CA ALA A 65 10.68 -4.30 3.17
C ALA A 65 11.34 -5.56 3.76
N GLU A 66 11.12 -5.86 5.04
CA GLU A 66 11.57 -7.10 5.67
C GLU A 66 10.94 -8.33 5.00
N ALA A 67 9.66 -8.26 4.66
CA ALA A 67 8.98 -9.31 3.90
C ALA A 67 9.55 -9.46 2.49
N PHE A 68 9.93 -8.37 1.82
CA PHE A 68 10.53 -8.40 0.48
C PHE A 68 11.85 -9.17 0.46
N VAL A 69 12.68 -9.02 1.50
CA VAL A 69 13.89 -9.84 1.66
C VAL A 69 13.54 -11.33 1.72
N LYS A 70 12.48 -11.70 2.46
CA LYS A 70 12.03 -13.09 2.58
C LYS A 70 11.43 -13.63 1.28
N MET A 71 10.78 -12.76 0.47
CA MET A 71 10.18 -13.14 -0.82
C MET A 71 11.19 -13.76 -1.80
N GLY A 72 12.49 -13.44 -1.68
CA GLY A 72 13.53 -14.07 -2.50
C GLY A 72 13.63 -15.59 -2.36
N SER A 73 13.12 -16.15 -1.25
CA SER A 73 13.09 -17.60 -0.99
C SER A 73 11.73 -18.28 -1.26
N VAL A 74 10.70 -17.50 -1.60
CA VAL A 74 9.34 -18.01 -1.79
C VAL A 74 9.17 -18.54 -3.21
N THR A 75 8.70 -19.79 -3.33
CA THR A 75 8.55 -20.46 -4.63
C THR A 75 7.27 -20.03 -5.35
N ASP A 76 7.21 -20.30 -6.66
CA ASP A 76 6.01 -20.05 -7.45
C ASP A 76 4.82 -20.88 -6.99
N GLU A 77 5.06 -22.10 -6.54
CA GLU A 77 4.04 -23.00 -5.99
C GLU A 77 3.46 -22.44 -4.69
N GLN A 78 4.29 -21.89 -3.81
CA GLN A 78 3.83 -21.25 -2.56
C GLN A 78 2.96 -20.02 -2.85
N ILE A 79 3.35 -19.22 -3.84
CA ILE A 79 2.58 -18.03 -4.26
C ILE A 79 1.26 -18.44 -4.92
N SER A 80 1.26 -19.43 -5.81
CA SER A 80 0.03 -19.96 -6.40
C SER A 80 -0.89 -20.55 -5.32
N ALA A 81 -0.34 -21.28 -4.35
CA ALA A 81 -1.10 -21.83 -3.23
C ALA A 81 -1.71 -20.73 -2.34
N PHE A 82 -1.02 -19.60 -2.14
CA PHE A 82 -1.57 -18.44 -1.45
C PHE A 82 -2.81 -17.89 -2.17
N PHE A 83 -2.71 -17.64 -3.49
CA PHE A 83 -3.84 -17.12 -4.26
C PHE A 83 -5.04 -18.06 -4.27
N GLU A 84 -4.82 -19.36 -4.47
CA GLU A 84 -5.89 -20.37 -4.41
C GLU A 84 -6.52 -20.48 -3.02
N ALA A 85 -5.71 -20.42 -1.96
CA ALA A 85 -6.19 -20.47 -0.59
C ALA A 85 -6.97 -19.22 -0.19
N PHE A 86 -6.63 -18.07 -0.77
CA PHE A 86 -7.37 -16.82 -0.59
C PHE A 86 -8.71 -16.89 -1.35
N ALA A 87 -8.71 -17.28 -2.62
CA ALA A 87 -9.94 -17.43 -3.41
C ALA A 87 -10.97 -18.36 -2.72
N ARG A 88 -10.53 -19.54 -2.27
CA ARG A 88 -11.39 -20.49 -1.53
C ARG A 88 -11.96 -19.90 -0.23
N ARG A 89 -11.18 -19.10 0.50
CA ARG A 89 -11.64 -18.46 1.74
C ARG A 89 -12.65 -17.35 1.47
N LEU A 90 -12.49 -16.62 0.36
CA LEU A 90 -13.50 -15.67 -0.05
C LEU A 90 -14.80 -16.39 -0.39
N GLU A 91 -14.77 -17.54 -1.05
CA GLU A 91 -15.95 -18.33 -1.44
C GLU A 91 -16.63 -19.10 -0.30
N ASP A 92 -15.92 -19.33 0.81
CA ASP A 92 -16.48 -19.97 1.99
C ASP A 92 -17.33 -18.99 2.79
N ASP A 93 -18.63 -19.28 2.96
CA ASP A 93 -19.57 -18.37 3.62
C ASP A 93 -19.24 -18.12 5.09
N ALA A 94 -18.69 -19.12 5.80
CA ALA A 94 -18.32 -18.96 7.20
C ALA A 94 -17.15 -17.99 7.36
N THR A 95 -16.15 -18.08 6.48
CA THR A 95 -15.00 -17.17 6.45
C THR A 95 -15.37 -15.79 5.92
N PHE A 96 -16.33 -15.71 4.99
CA PHE A 96 -16.79 -14.44 4.40
C PHE A 96 -17.74 -13.64 5.29
N ALA A 97 -18.51 -14.29 6.17
CA ALA A 97 -19.46 -13.64 7.07
C ALA A 97 -18.90 -12.43 7.85
N PRO A 98 -17.72 -12.50 8.51
CA PRO A 98 -17.14 -11.33 9.18
C PRO A 98 -16.78 -10.19 8.22
N ILE A 99 -16.33 -10.50 7.00
CA ILE A 99 -16.02 -9.50 5.96
C ILE A 99 -17.31 -8.80 5.52
N ALA A 100 -18.38 -9.56 5.26
CA ALA A 100 -19.67 -9.02 4.87
C ALA A 100 -20.27 -8.12 5.97
N SER A 101 -20.18 -8.54 7.24
CA SER A 101 -20.63 -7.74 8.38
C SER A 101 -19.86 -6.43 8.50
N ALA A 102 -18.53 -6.46 8.34
CA ALA A 102 -17.70 -5.27 8.37
C ALA A 102 -18.02 -4.33 7.20
N ASN A 103 -18.25 -4.88 6.00
CA ASN A 103 -18.63 -4.09 4.84
C ASN A 103 -20.00 -3.41 5.00
N ALA A 104 -20.98 -4.10 5.58
CA ALA A 104 -22.27 -3.50 5.88
C ALA A 104 -22.14 -2.30 6.83
N ALA A 105 -21.32 -2.42 7.88
CA ALA A 105 -21.07 -1.32 8.82
C ALA A 105 -20.37 -0.13 8.14
N ASP A 106 -19.35 -0.39 7.32
CA ASP A 106 -18.64 0.64 6.54
C ASP A 106 -19.59 1.37 5.56
N VAL A 107 -20.46 0.63 4.86
CA VAL A 107 -21.46 1.17 3.94
C VAL A 107 -22.47 2.07 4.66
N GLU A 108 -23.00 1.64 5.80
CA GLU A 108 -23.92 2.46 6.59
C GLU A 108 -23.24 3.73 7.12
N ALA A 109 -22.00 3.63 7.62
CA ALA A 109 -21.23 4.79 8.06
C ALA A 109 -20.92 5.76 6.91
N ALA A 110 -20.66 5.26 5.70
CA ALA A 110 -20.46 6.09 4.51
C ALA A 110 -21.76 6.79 4.07
N ARG A 111 -22.90 6.08 4.08
CA ARG A 111 -24.23 6.65 3.79
C ARG A 111 -24.59 7.76 4.77
N ALA A 112 -24.39 7.54 6.06
CA ALA A 112 -24.67 8.54 7.09
C ALA A 112 -23.85 9.83 6.92
N ARG A 113 -22.67 9.74 6.30
CA ARG A 113 -21.81 10.89 5.96
C ARG A 113 -22.08 11.47 4.57
N GLY A 114 -23.12 11.02 3.87
CA GLY A 114 -23.48 11.50 2.53
C GLY A 114 -22.48 11.10 1.43
N ARG A 115 -21.68 10.05 1.64
CA ARG A 115 -20.70 9.56 0.67
C ARG A 115 -21.30 8.53 -0.26
N SER A 116 -20.81 8.48 -1.50
CA SER A 116 -21.19 7.43 -2.46
C SER A 116 -20.67 6.08 -1.98
N THR A 117 -21.55 5.08 -1.97
CA THR A 117 -21.21 3.70 -1.59
C THR A 117 -21.14 2.74 -2.78
N THR A 118 -21.38 3.23 -4.00
CA THR A 118 -21.51 2.37 -5.20
C THR A 118 -20.33 1.43 -5.41
N ARG A 119 -19.12 1.87 -5.05
CA ARG A 119 -17.89 1.07 -5.17
C ARG A 119 -17.50 0.33 -3.88
N LEU A 120 -18.12 0.70 -2.76
CA LEU A 120 -17.82 0.18 -1.43
C LEU A 120 -18.60 -1.11 -1.13
N VAL A 121 -19.81 -1.26 -1.68
CA VAL A 121 -20.67 -2.42 -1.44
C VAL A 121 -20.03 -3.68 -2.03
N LEU A 122 -19.75 -4.65 -1.15
CA LEU A 122 -19.23 -5.97 -1.51
C LEU A 122 -20.40 -6.91 -1.82
N SER A 123 -20.80 -6.97 -3.09
CA SER A 123 -21.85 -7.86 -3.57
C SER A 123 -21.33 -9.27 -3.85
N ASP A 124 -22.23 -10.24 -4.02
CA ASP A 124 -21.87 -11.61 -4.44
C ASP A 124 -21.12 -11.64 -5.78
N ALA A 125 -21.51 -10.77 -6.71
CA ALA A 125 -20.80 -10.61 -7.98
C ALA A 125 -19.36 -10.11 -7.76
N MET A 126 -19.18 -9.08 -6.92
CA MET A 126 -17.84 -8.56 -6.60
C MET A 126 -16.99 -9.62 -5.89
N ARG A 127 -17.58 -10.40 -4.98
CA ARG A 127 -16.94 -11.52 -4.29
C ARG A 127 -16.46 -12.58 -5.29
N ALA A 128 -17.30 -12.95 -6.25
CA ALA A 128 -16.94 -13.90 -7.30
C ALA A 128 -15.81 -13.35 -8.19
N ASP A 129 -15.91 -12.10 -8.63
CA ASP A 129 -14.88 -11.44 -9.45
C ASP A 129 -13.53 -11.39 -8.73
N MET A 130 -13.51 -11.14 -7.41
CA MET A 130 -12.30 -11.18 -6.60
C MET A 130 -11.66 -12.57 -6.57
N ALA A 131 -12.47 -13.63 -6.39
CA ALA A 131 -11.97 -15.00 -6.38
C ALA A 131 -11.38 -15.40 -7.75
N ASP A 132 -12.03 -15.00 -8.85
CA ASP A 132 -11.54 -15.25 -10.21
C ASP A 132 -10.27 -14.46 -10.53
N GLY A 133 -10.17 -13.21 -10.06
CA GLY A 133 -8.96 -12.41 -10.16
C GLY A 133 -7.76 -13.07 -9.46
N LEU A 134 -7.97 -13.62 -8.26
CA LEU A 134 -6.93 -14.36 -7.53
C LEU A 134 -6.47 -15.61 -8.29
N ARG A 135 -7.40 -16.39 -8.86
CA ARG A 135 -7.04 -17.56 -9.69
C ARG A 135 -6.31 -17.19 -10.96
N THR A 136 -6.65 -16.06 -11.55
CA THR A 136 -5.92 -15.50 -12.69
C THR A 136 -4.46 -15.23 -12.30
N TRP A 137 -4.21 -14.65 -11.12
CA TRP A 137 -2.84 -14.47 -10.61
C TRP A 137 -2.14 -15.78 -10.24
N ALA A 138 -2.87 -16.77 -9.74
CA ALA A 138 -2.32 -18.10 -9.44
C ALA A 138 -1.77 -18.79 -10.69
N ALA A 139 -2.45 -18.62 -11.83
CA ALA A 139 -2.10 -19.21 -13.12
C ALA A 139 -1.09 -18.37 -13.94
N ALA A 140 -0.99 -17.07 -13.68
CA ALA A 140 -0.10 -16.17 -14.43
C ALA A 140 1.37 -16.61 -14.33
N ALA A 141 2.17 -16.48 -15.40
CA ALA A 141 3.61 -16.74 -15.32
C ALA A 141 4.30 -15.71 -14.41
N SER A 142 5.19 -16.15 -13.51
CA SER A 142 5.86 -15.24 -12.56
C SER A 142 6.89 -14.33 -13.23
N GLY A 143 7.65 -14.87 -14.18
CA GLY A 143 8.77 -14.20 -14.84
C GLY A 143 9.92 -13.82 -13.89
N ARG A 144 9.88 -14.21 -12.62
CA ARG A 144 10.90 -13.83 -11.62
C ARG A 144 12.22 -14.51 -11.95
N GLY A 145 13.32 -13.75 -11.91
CA GLY A 145 14.66 -14.26 -12.16
C GLY A 145 14.93 -14.66 -13.61
N ALA A 146 13.98 -14.46 -14.53
CA ALA A 146 14.15 -14.77 -15.94
C ALA A 146 15.33 -13.98 -16.53
N VAL A 147 16.20 -14.68 -17.26
CA VAL A 147 17.30 -14.06 -18.00
C VAL A 147 16.72 -13.37 -19.24
N ILE A 148 17.03 -12.09 -19.38
CA ILE A 148 16.62 -11.23 -20.49
C ILE A 148 17.70 -11.23 -21.57
N GLU A 149 18.96 -11.15 -21.15
CA GLU A 149 20.13 -11.09 -22.03
C GLU A 149 21.32 -11.74 -21.33
N THR A 150 22.16 -12.42 -22.11
CA THR A 150 23.41 -13.02 -21.65
C THR A 150 24.55 -12.53 -22.54
N VAL A 151 25.62 -12.04 -21.92
CA VAL A 151 26.88 -11.70 -22.57
C VAL A 151 27.95 -12.67 -22.08
N GLU A 152 28.51 -13.44 -23.01
CA GLU A 152 29.57 -14.43 -22.73
C GLU A 152 30.92 -13.95 -23.25
N HIS A 153 31.95 -14.15 -22.43
CA HIS A 153 33.35 -13.94 -22.80
C HIS A 153 34.22 -15.06 -22.21
N GLU A 154 35.46 -15.15 -22.68
CA GLU A 154 36.40 -16.12 -22.14
C GLU A 154 36.70 -15.82 -20.65
N GLY A 155 36.24 -16.71 -19.77
CA GLY A 155 36.44 -16.64 -18.33
C GLY A 155 35.31 -15.94 -17.53
N TRP A 156 34.29 -15.38 -18.18
CA TRP A 156 33.17 -14.77 -17.46
C TRP A 156 31.86 -14.68 -18.28
N THR A 157 30.75 -14.60 -17.55
CA THR A 157 29.39 -14.44 -18.10
C THR A 157 28.67 -13.35 -17.31
N VAL A 158 27.93 -12.50 -18.02
CA VAL A 158 27.04 -11.48 -17.43
C VAL A 158 25.62 -11.73 -17.91
N GLU A 159 24.67 -11.74 -16.98
CA GLU A 159 23.24 -11.91 -17.28
C GLU A 159 22.44 -10.70 -16.80
N LEU A 160 21.63 -10.13 -17.69
CA LEU A 160 20.55 -9.23 -17.31
C LEU A 160 19.35 -10.07 -16.87
N ARG A 161 18.92 -9.94 -15.61
CA ARG A 161 17.80 -10.71 -15.06
C ARG A 161 16.64 -9.83 -14.64
N ARG A 162 15.41 -10.36 -14.78
CA ARG A 162 14.20 -9.72 -14.26
C ARG A 162 14.15 -9.85 -12.73
N ALA A 163 14.05 -8.73 -12.04
CA ALA A 163 13.89 -8.65 -10.59
C ALA A 163 12.58 -7.93 -10.21
N GLY A 164 12.12 -8.15 -8.98
CA GLY A 164 11.04 -7.34 -8.39
C GLY A 164 11.48 -5.89 -8.20
N LEU A 165 10.51 -4.98 -8.18
CA LEU A 165 10.72 -3.55 -7.89
C LEU A 165 11.06 -3.32 -6.41
N GLY A 166 10.49 -4.13 -5.50
CA GLY A 166 10.63 -3.95 -4.05
C GLY A 166 9.28 -3.91 -3.34
N VAL A 167 9.08 -2.87 -2.53
CA VAL A 167 7.81 -2.56 -1.87
C VAL A 167 6.97 -1.67 -2.77
N VAL A 168 5.74 -2.08 -3.07
CA VAL A 168 4.78 -1.32 -3.88
C VAL A 168 3.72 -0.70 -2.96
N GLY A 169 3.56 0.63 -3.02
CA GLY A 169 2.50 1.33 -2.30
C GLY A 169 1.22 1.41 -3.13
N PHE A 170 0.11 0.90 -2.61
CA PHE A 170 -1.22 1.03 -3.21
C PHE A 170 -2.08 1.99 -2.39
N VAL A 171 -2.52 3.08 -3.03
CA VAL A 171 -3.41 4.08 -2.43
C VAL A 171 -4.75 4.04 -3.15
N PHE A 172 -5.82 3.67 -2.45
CA PHE A 172 -7.15 3.57 -3.03
C PHE A 172 -8.25 3.83 -2.01
N GLU A 173 -9.45 4.12 -2.52
CA GLU A 173 -10.62 4.49 -1.70
C GLU A 173 -11.84 3.67 -2.11
N GLY A 174 -12.56 3.16 -1.11
CA GLY A 174 -13.91 2.60 -1.28
C GLY A 174 -14.03 1.52 -2.33
N ARG A 175 -13.05 0.61 -2.43
CA ARG A 175 -13.02 -0.50 -3.40
C ARG A 175 -12.47 -1.78 -2.75
N PRO A 176 -13.31 -2.60 -2.12
CA PRO A 176 -12.88 -3.84 -1.48
C PRO A 176 -12.17 -4.82 -2.42
N ASN A 177 -12.55 -4.85 -3.71
CA ASN A 177 -11.94 -5.74 -4.69
C ASN A 177 -10.45 -5.47 -4.92
N VAL A 178 -9.98 -4.24 -4.69
CA VAL A 178 -8.57 -3.88 -4.89
C VAL A 178 -7.65 -4.68 -3.95
N PHE A 179 -8.14 -5.18 -2.81
CA PHE A 179 -7.33 -6.05 -1.95
C PHE A 179 -6.96 -7.37 -2.63
N ALA A 180 -7.88 -7.97 -3.37
CA ALA A 180 -7.60 -9.20 -4.13
C ALA A 180 -6.70 -8.89 -5.33
N ASP A 181 -7.03 -7.86 -6.10
CA ASP A 181 -6.32 -7.49 -7.33
C ASP A 181 -4.87 -7.06 -7.06
N ALA A 182 -4.67 -6.21 -6.05
CA ALA A 182 -3.37 -5.63 -5.75
C ALA A 182 -2.39 -6.64 -5.12
N CYS A 183 -2.90 -7.74 -4.53
CA CYS A 183 -2.04 -8.86 -4.12
C CYS A 183 -1.30 -9.51 -5.30
N GLY A 184 -1.72 -9.26 -6.55
CA GLY A 184 -1.04 -9.73 -7.76
C GLY A 184 0.45 -9.35 -7.83
N VAL A 185 0.88 -8.27 -7.16
CA VAL A 185 2.31 -7.88 -7.12
C VAL A 185 3.22 -8.93 -6.47
N ILE A 186 2.65 -9.80 -5.63
CA ILE A 186 3.37 -10.94 -5.03
C ILE A 186 3.83 -11.91 -6.13
N ARG A 187 3.07 -12.04 -7.23
CA ARG A 187 3.43 -12.92 -8.36
C ARG A 187 4.73 -12.51 -9.03
N SER A 188 5.00 -11.20 -9.11
CA SER A 188 6.26 -10.65 -9.61
C SER A 188 7.33 -10.47 -8.54
N GLY A 189 7.10 -10.95 -7.31
CA GLY A 189 8.10 -11.02 -6.24
C GLY A 189 8.18 -9.76 -5.41
N ASN A 190 7.21 -8.86 -5.54
CA ASN A 190 7.13 -7.65 -4.75
C ASN A 190 6.34 -7.89 -3.47
N THR A 191 6.46 -6.96 -2.53
CA THR A 191 5.53 -6.83 -1.40
C THR A 191 4.71 -5.57 -1.54
N VAL A 192 3.64 -5.47 -0.75
CA VAL A 192 2.67 -4.39 -0.88
C VAL A 192 2.40 -3.71 0.46
N VAL A 193 2.24 -2.38 0.41
CA VAL A 193 1.67 -1.58 1.50
C VAL A 193 0.38 -0.95 1.00
N PHE A 194 -0.72 -1.21 1.71
CA PHE A 194 -2.02 -0.62 1.42
C PHE A 194 -2.24 0.64 2.26
N ARG A 195 -2.54 1.77 1.61
CA ARG A 195 -3.14 2.93 2.25
C ARG A 195 -4.56 3.06 1.75
N ILE A 196 -5.49 2.93 2.69
CA ILE A 196 -6.89 2.73 2.40
C ILE A 196 -7.67 3.95 2.91
N GLY A 197 -8.70 4.38 2.18
CA GLY A 197 -9.60 5.43 2.66
C GLY A 197 -10.41 4.95 3.88
N SER A 198 -10.65 5.83 4.86
CA SER A 198 -11.31 5.44 6.13
C SER A 198 -12.72 4.83 5.97
N ASP A 199 -13.35 5.03 4.82
CA ASP A 199 -14.66 4.48 4.48
C ASP A 199 -14.69 2.96 4.26
N ALA A 200 -13.54 2.31 4.07
CA ALA A 200 -13.46 0.87 3.86
C ALA A 200 -12.55 0.17 4.89
N LEU A 201 -12.24 0.84 6.00
CA LEU A 201 -11.18 0.39 6.92
C LEU A 201 -11.60 -0.87 7.67
N GLY A 202 -12.87 -0.97 8.08
CA GLY A 202 -13.39 -2.18 8.73
C GLY A 202 -13.34 -3.37 7.77
N THR A 203 -13.79 -3.17 6.53
CA THR A 203 -13.76 -4.18 5.46
C THR A 203 -12.32 -4.65 5.21
N ALA A 204 -11.38 -3.73 5.09
CA ALA A 204 -9.96 -4.03 4.87
C ALA A 204 -9.36 -4.86 6.01
N GLN A 205 -9.62 -4.47 7.25
CA GLN A 205 -9.15 -5.19 8.42
C GLN A 205 -9.74 -6.61 8.49
N ALA A 206 -11.02 -6.77 8.16
CA ALA A 206 -11.67 -8.07 8.12
C ALA A 206 -11.12 -9.01 7.03
N ILE A 207 -10.68 -8.46 5.88
CA ILE A 207 -10.04 -9.26 4.82
C ILE A 207 -8.64 -9.73 5.23
N VAL A 208 -7.91 -8.93 6.01
CA VAL A 208 -6.51 -9.20 6.39
C VAL A 208 -6.39 -10.09 7.66
N ALA A 209 -7.43 -10.15 8.49
CA ALA A 209 -7.48 -10.90 9.75
C ALA A 209 -7.46 -12.42 9.53
#